data_AF-A0A2V3I1P7-F1
#
_entry.id   AF-A0A2V3I1P7-F1
#
_cell.length_a   1.000
_cell.length_b   1.000
_cell.length_c   1.000
_cell.angle_alpha   90.00
_cell.angle_beta   90.00
_cell.angle_gamma   90.00
#
_symmetry.space_group_name_H-M   'P 1'
#
loop_
_entity.id
_entity.type
_entity.pdbx_description
1 polymer ?
#
loop_
_entity_poly.entity_id
_entity_poly.type
_entity_poly.pdbx_seq_one_letter_code
_entity_poly.pdbx_strand_id
1 'polypeptide(L)'
;MDIPMSELQELMRRLADLDDPESLVLTVVLRLGRHVERRLESRCRRLRLATRGDKRLSRPLEEAIETAAKLLSRMGQHGTGIAYVCPSLDLAEGIKVAVRMRERVVFGSLPHLLPLAEVWDDWETFSIVFIDHSRVRLVTVTAGLPETRHTGRVEHQESSEEGRLVAEALRTQPRGGGAPLGEEGGRGPRAHHRREPLGEARHPR
;
A
#
# COMPACT_ATOMS: atom_id res chain seq x y z
N MET A 1 10.42 12.76 1.68
CA MET A 1 9.06 13.19 1.34
C MET A 1 8.29 11.90 1.27
N ASP A 2 7.64 11.62 2.39
CA ASP A 2 6.75 10.48 2.56
C ASP A 2 5.39 10.93 2.04
N ILE A 3 4.74 10.09 1.23
CA ILE A 3 3.45 10.44 0.62
C ILE A 3 2.35 10.23 1.66
N PRO A 4 1.47 11.22 1.90
CA PRO A 4 0.35 11.04 2.80
C PRO A 4 -0.61 9.98 2.27
N MET A 5 -1.22 9.25 3.19
CA MET A 5 -2.00 8.06 2.88
C MET A 5 -3.15 8.32 1.89
N SER A 6 -3.79 9.49 1.98
CA SER A 6 -4.85 9.91 1.05
C SER A 6 -4.35 10.09 -0.39
N GLU A 7 -3.12 10.56 -0.59
CA GLU A 7 -2.53 10.68 -1.93
C GLU A 7 -2.19 9.31 -2.50
N LEU A 8 -1.77 8.36 -1.66
CA LEU A 8 -1.56 6.96 -2.07
C LEU A 8 -2.88 6.32 -2.51
N GLN A 9 -3.98 6.51 -1.76
CA GLN A 9 -5.32 6.01 -2.15
C GLN A 9 -5.79 6.61 -3.48
N GLU A 10 -5.64 7.93 -3.64
CA GLU A 10 -6.05 8.60 -4.87
C GLU A 10 -5.23 8.12 -6.06
N LEU A 11 -3.90 7.93 -5.89
CA LEU A 11 -3.06 7.33 -6.92
C LEU A 11 -3.49 5.90 -7.25
N MET A 12 -3.74 5.07 -6.24
CA MET A 12 -4.21 3.69 -6.45
C MET A 12 -5.54 3.65 -7.21
N ARG A 13 -6.49 4.54 -6.87
CA ARG A 13 -7.77 4.66 -7.57
C ARG A 13 -7.57 5.08 -9.02
N ARG A 14 -6.82 6.17 -9.26
CA ARG A 14 -6.51 6.65 -10.63
C ARG A 14 -5.83 5.57 -11.47
N LEU A 15 -4.94 4.78 -10.89
CA LEU A 15 -4.28 3.66 -11.58
C LEU A 15 -5.21 2.45 -11.77
N ALA A 16 -6.15 2.18 -10.86
CA ALA A 16 -7.12 1.10 -11.03
C ALA A 16 -8.16 1.43 -12.11
N ASP A 17 -8.49 2.71 -12.30
CA ASP A 17 -9.45 3.18 -13.30
C ASP A 17 -8.85 3.25 -14.72
N LEU A 18 -7.56 2.95 -14.89
CA LEU A 18 -6.90 2.82 -16.19
C LEU A 18 -7.30 1.50 -16.86
N ASP A 19 -8.34 1.56 -17.70
CA ASP A 19 -8.89 0.43 -18.46
C ASP A 19 -8.85 0.68 -19.98
N ASP A 20 -7.69 1.09 -20.50
CA ASP A 20 -7.45 1.18 -21.95
C ASP A 20 -6.65 -0.05 -22.42
N PRO A 21 -7.24 -0.94 -23.25
CA PRO A 21 -6.60 -2.18 -23.70
C PRO A 21 -5.36 -1.95 -24.58
N GLU A 22 -5.21 -0.78 -25.18
CA GLU A 22 -4.04 -0.41 -26.01
C GLU A 22 -2.97 0.34 -25.20
N SER A 23 -3.25 0.68 -23.95
CA SER A 23 -2.28 1.34 -23.08
C SER A 23 -1.15 0.38 -22.74
N LEU A 24 0.09 0.88 -22.78
CA LEU A 24 1.26 0.11 -22.36
C LEU A 24 1.91 0.82 -21.19
N VAL A 25 1.74 0.24 -20.00
CA VAL A 25 2.20 0.81 -18.75
C VAL A 25 3.50 0.14 -18.31
N LEU A 26 4.51 0.96 -18.06
CA LEU A 26 5.73 0.56 -17.38
C LEU A 26 5.57 0.82 -15.88
N THR A 27 5.60 -0.24 -15.08
CA THR A 27 5.74 -0.15 -13.62
C THR A 27 7.17 -0.48 -13.22
N VAL A 28 7.82 0.45 -12.52
CA VAL A 28 9.19 0.31 -12.04
C VAL A 28 9.19 0.38 -10.52
N VAL A 29 9.85 -0.56 -9.85
CA VAL A 29 10.17 -0.51 -8.42
C VAL A 29 11.67 -0.70 -8.26
N LEU A 30 12.37 0.31 -7.79
CA LEU A 30 13.83 0.31 -7.64
C LEU A 30 14.25 0.99 -6.35
N ARG A 31 15.27 0.46 -5.68
CA ARG A 31 15.95 1.21 -4.63
C ARG A 31 16.57 2.44 -5.25
N LEU A 32 16.41 3.60 -4.63
CA LEU A 32 17.03 4.84 -5.11
C LEU A 32 18.54 4.83 -4.80
N GLY A 33 19.27 5.70 -5.50
CA GLY A 33 20.73 5.79 -5.37
C GLY A 33 21.41 6.26 -6.66
N ARG A 34 22.72 6.52 -6.57
CA ARG A 34 23.49 7.27 -7.57
C ARG A 34 23.48 6.69 -8.98
N HIS A 35 23.16 5.40 -9.09
CA HIS A 35 23.14 4.62 -10.33
C HIS A 35 21.73 4.09 -10.63
N VAL A 36 20.67 4.83 -10.29
CA VAL A 36 19.28 4.37 -10.51
C VAL A 36 18.96 4.20 -11.99
N GLU A 37 19.42 5.12 -12.85
CA GLU A 37 19.22 5.05 -14.31
C GLU A 37 19.88 3.81 -14.91
N ARG A 38 21.18 3.60 -14.64
CA ARG A 38 21.91 2.43 -15.10
C ARG A 38 21.29 1.11 -14.61
N ARG A 39 20.75 1.09 -13.38
CA ARG A 39 20.05 -0.10 -12.85
C ARG A 39 18.72 -0.34 -13.54
N LEU A 40 17.97 0.72 -13.84
CA LEU A 40 16.75 0.62 -14.65
C LEU A 40 17.07 0.05 -16.03
N GLU A 41 18.05 0.61 -16.74
CA GLU A 41 18.48 0.13 -18.06
C GLU A 41 18.86 -1.34 -18.05
N SER A 42 19.64 -1.76 -17.04
CA SER A 42 20.07 -3.15 -16.88
C SER A 42 18.88 -4.10 -16.72
N ARG A 43 17.87 -3.70 -15.94
CA ARG A 43 16.65 -4.50 -15.75
C ARG A 43 15.75 -4.53 -16.98
N CYS A 44 15.69 -3.45 -17.75
CA CYS A 44 14.91 -3.38 -18.97
C CYS A 44 15.53 -4.17 -20.14
N ARG A 45 16.76 -4.68 -20.03
CA ARG A 45 17.42 -5.42 -21.11
C ARG A 45 16.60 -6.61 -21.62
N ARG A 46 15.94 -7.35 -20.73
CA ARG A 46 15.08 -8.49 -21.13
C ARG A 46 13.80 -8.02 -21.82
N LEU A 47 13.21 -6.92 -21.37
CA LEU A 47 12.02 -6.33 -22.01
C LEU A 47 12.35 -5.86 -23.43
N ARG A 48 13.47 -5.16 -23.61
CA ARG A 48 13.97 -4.72 -24.92
C ARG A 48 14.21 -5.88 -25.89
N LEU A 49 14.72 -7.01 -25.39
CA LEU A 49 14.89 -8.21 -26.19
C LEU A 49 13.54 -8.83 -26.57
N ALA A 50 12.58 -8.84 -25.65
CA ALA A 50 11.24 -9.40 -25.87
C ALA A 50 10.40 -8.56 -26.84
N THR A 51 10.57 -7.24 -26.86
CA THR A 51 9.85 -6.32 -27.77
C THR A 51 10.60 -6.05 -29.07
N ARG A 52 11.76 -6.68 -29.29
CA ARG A 52 12.62 -6.41 -30.44
C ARG A 52 11.89 -6.73 -31.76
N GLY A 53 11.79 -5.74 -32.63
CA GLY A 53 11.16 -5.89 -33.95
C GLY A 53 9.67 -5.54 -33.98
N ASP A 54 9.00 -5.45 -32.83
CA ASP A 54 7.63 -4.94 -32.73
C ASP A 54 7.65 -3.47 -32.35
N LYS A 55 7.46 -2.59 -33.34
CA LYS A 55 7.45 -1.14 -33.12
C LYS A 55 6.30 -0.68 -32.22
N ARG A 56 5.19 -1.43 -32.14
CA ARG A 56 4.05 -1.09 -31.28
C ARG A 56 4.42 -1.25 -29.80
N LEU A 57 5.32 -2.18 -29.48
CA LEU A 57 5.80 -2.41 -28.12
C LEU A 57 7.11 -1.69 -27.83
N SER A 58 8.06 -1.70 -28.77
CA SER A 58 9.43 -1.22 -28.53
C SER A 58 9.48 0.30 -28.34
N ARG A 59 8.69 1.06 -29.10
CA ARG A 59 8.72 2.53 -29.02
C ARG A 59 8.11 3.04 -27.70
N PRO A 60 6.90 2.62 -27.28
CA PRO A 60 6.36 3.02 -25.99
C PRO A 60 7.23 2.55 -24.82
N LEU A 61 7.87 1.37 -24.93
CA LEU A 61 8.81 0.90 -23.91
C LEU A 61 10.00 1.85 -23.73
N GLU A 62 10.66 2.29 -24.80
CA GLU A 62 11.81 3.20 -24.68
C GLU A 62 11.40 4.58 -24.14
N GLU A 63 10.29 5.13 -24.63
CA GLU A 63 9.72 6.40 -24.14
C GLU A 63 9.37 6.31 -22.64
N ALA A 64 8.80 5.18 -22.21
CA ALA A 64 8.47 4.94 -20.81
C ALA A 64 9.72 4.77 -19.93
N ILE A 65 10.77 4.08 -20.42
CA ILE A 65 12.03 3.91 -19.70
C ILE A 65 12.73 5.25 -19.49
N GLU A 66 12.78 6.09 -20.53
CA GLU A 66 13.40 7.41 -20.44
C GLU A 66 12.69 8.30 -19.41
N THR A 67 11.36 8.33 -19.45
CA THR A 67 10.55 9.08 -18.49
C THR A 67 10.70 8.54 -17.07
N ALA A 68 10.66 7.22 -16.89
CA ALA A 68 10.86 6.59 -15.57
C ALA A 68 12.27 6.87 -15.01
N ALA A 69 13.31 6.85 -15.85
CA ALA A 69 14.67 7.20 -15.44
C ALA A 69 14.73 8.63 -14.91
N LYS A 70 14.16 9.60 -15.65
CA LYS A 70 14.09 11.01 -15.23
C LYS A 70 13.33 11.18 -13.91
N LEU A 71 12.19 10.51 -13.75
CA LEU A 71 11.41 10.54 -12.52
C LEU A 71 12.23 10.03 -11.32
N LEU A 72 12.77 8.82 -11.43
CA LEU A 72 13.48 8.17 -10.33
C LEU A 72 14.76 8.92 -9.93
N SER A 73 15.50 9.47 -10.88
CA SER A 73 16.72 10.26 -10.60
C SER A 73 16.44 11.52 -9.78
N ARG A 74 15.25 12.13 -9.93
CA ARG A 74 14.85 13.32 -9.19
C ARG A 74 14.40 13.02 -7.74
N MET A 75 14.11 11.76 -7.41
CA MET A 75 13.58 11.38 -6.09
C MET A 75 14.65 11.31 -4.97
N GLY A 76 15.93 11.38 -5.33
CA GLY A 76 17.05 11.39 -4.40
C GLY A 76 17.80 10.05 -4.31
N GLN A 77 18.52 9.85 -3.20
CA GLN A 77 19.55 8.80 -3.08
C GLN A 77 19.18 7.65 -2.12
N HIS A 78 18.02 7.73 -1.45
CA HIS A 78 17.63 6.81 -0.39
C HIS A 78 16.16 6.40 -0.54
N GLY A 79 15.79 5.25 0.01
CA GLY A 79 14.45 4.67 -0.07
C GLY A 79 14.23 3.84 -1.34
N THR A 80 12.97 3.53 -1.62
CA THR A 80 12.51 2.84 -2.82
C THR A 80 11.67 3.81 -3.65
N GLY A 81 11.98 3.93 -4.94
CA GLY A 81 11.17 4.66 -5.91
C GLY A 81 10.25 3.69 -6.65
N ILE A 82 9.00 4.09 -6.80
CA ILE A 82 7.99 3.41 -7.60
C ILE A 82 7.55 4.38 -8.69
N ALA A 83 7.56 3.97 -9.95
CA ALA A 83 7.12 4.79 -11.07
C ALA A 83 6.12 4.04 -11.95
N TYR A 84 5.08 4.74 -12.38
CA TYR A 84 4.07 4.31 -13.34
C TYR A 84 4.13 5.24 -14.53
N VAL A 85 4.45 4.69 -15.71
CA VAL A 85 4.59 5.50 -16.92
C VAL A 85 3.81 4.87 -18.06
N CYS A 86 2.93 5.65 -18.68
CA CYS A 86 2.20 5.27 -19.89
C CYS A 86 2.22 6.43 -20.89
N PRO A 87 3.09 6.37 -21.92
CA PRO A 87 3.23 7.48 -22.87
C PRO A 87 1.96 7.82 -23.64
N SER A 88 1.12 6.84 -23.98
CA SER A 88 -0.11 7.05 -24.74
C SER A 88 -1.18 7.81 -23.96
N LEU A 89 -1.10 7.81 -22.64
CA LEU A 89 -2.06 8.44 -21.73
C LEU A 89 -1.45 9.61 -20.94
N ASP A 90 -0.25 10.05 -21.33
CA ASP A 90 0.54 11.08 -20.63
C ASP A 90 0.68 10.83 -19.11
N LEU A 91 0.68 9.54 -18.71
CA LEU A 91 0.84 9.12 -17.33
C LEU A 91 2.33 9.11 -16.98
N ALA A 92 2.72 9.89 -15.98
CA ALA A 92 4.07 9.92 -15.44
C ALA A 92 4.04 10.13 -13.92
N GLU A 93 3.62 9.09 -13.20
CA GLU A 93 3.44 9.13 -11.75
C GLU A 93 4.60 8.45 -11.04
N GLY A 94 5.05 9.05 -9.94
CA GLY A 94 6.25 8.60 -9.25
C GLY A 94 6.19 8.86 -7.76
N ILE A 95 6.40 7.81 -6.96
CA ILE A 95 6.39 7.88 -5.50
C ILE A 95 7.68 7.36 -4.89
N LYS A 96 8.08 7.95 -3.77
CA LYS A 96 9.18 7.45 -2.95
C LYS A 96 8.62 6.94 -1.63
N VAL A 97 9.07 5.75 -1.24
CA VAL A 97 8.72 5.14 0.05
C VAL A 97 9.99 4.81 0.84
N ALA A 98 9.90 4.91 2.17
CA ALA A 98 10.99 4.55 3.06
C ALA A 98 11.22 3.04 3.13
N VAL A 99 10.16 2.25 2.96
CA VAL A 99 10.19 0.79 3.06
C VAL A 99 11.02 0.18 1.93
N ARG A 100 11.79 -0.86 2.28
CA ARG A 100 12.57 -1.61 1.30
C ARG A 100 11.68 -2.63 0.62
N MET A 101 11.52 -2.50 -0.68
CA MET A 101 10.67 -3.40 -1.46
C MET A 101 11.47 -4.29 -2.40
N ARG A 102 10.81 -5.33 -2.92
CA ARG A 102 11.36 -6.17 -3.98
C ARG A 102 11.44 -5.37 -5.28
N GLU A 103 12.65 -5.23 -5.81
CA GLU A 103 12.88 -4.52 -7.07
C GLU A 103 12.31 -5.31 -8.27
N ARG A 104 11.59 -4.64 -9.16
CA ARG A 104 10.92 -5.24 -10.32
C ARG A 104 10.63 -4.19 -11.38
N VAL A 105 10.55 -4.65 -12.63
CA VAL A 105 10.10 -3.86 -13.78
C VAL A 105 9.08 -4.70 -14.52
N VAL A 106 7.89 -4.15 -14.74
CA VAL A 106 6.78 -4.80 -15.43
C VAL A 106 6.32 -3.87 -16.55
N PHE A 107 6.05 -4.44 -17.72
CA PHE A 107 5.53 -3.72 -18.87
C PHE A 107 4.35 -4.51 -19.43
N GLY A 108 3.17 -3.89 -19.49
CA GLY A 108 1.94 -4.58 -19.88
C GLY A 108 0.77 -3.63 -20.03
N SER A 109 -0.42 -4.19 -20.29
CA SER A 109 -1.63 -3.42 -20.60
C SER A 109 -2.32 -2.78 -19.40
N LEU A 110 -1.89 -3.11 -18.18
CA LEU A 110 -2.44 -2.59 -16.94
C LEU A 110 -1.32 -2.20 -15.98
N PRO A 111 -1.51 -1.17 -15.15
CA PRO A 111 -0.55 -0.83 -14.11
C PRO A 111 -0.45 -1.96 -13.09
N HIS A 112 0.78 -2.34 -12.75
CA HIS A 112 1.00 -3.34 -11.71
C HIS A 112 0.82 -2.71 -10.33
N LEU A 113 -0.35 -2.89 -9.71
CA LEU A 113 -0.74 -2.23 -8.45
C LEU A 113 -0.17 -2.87 -7.18
N LEU A 114 0.35 -4.09 -7.26
CA LEU A 114 0.91 -4.81 -6.11
C LEU A 114 1.93 -3.99 -5.29
N PRO A 115 2.85 -3.19 -5.88
CA PRO A 115 3.73 -2.33 -5.09
C PRO A 115 2.98 -1.34 -4.19
N LEU A 116 1.88 -0.73 -4.67
CA LEU A 116 1.12 0.20 -3.84
C LEU A 116 0.32 -0.54 -2.77
N ALA A 117 -0.17 -1.74 -3.07
CA ALA A 117 -0.82 -2.61 -2.08
C ALA A 117 0.16 -3.04 -0.98
N GLU A 118 1.41 -3.39 -1.30
CA GLU A 118 2.45 -3.69 -0.32
C GLU A 118 2.76 -2.47 0.57
N VAL A 119 2.87 -1.27 -0.01
CA VAL A 119 3.07 -0.02 0.77
C VAL A 119 1.85 0.27 1.67
N TRP A 120 0.65 0.01 1.16
CA TRP A 120 -0.59 0.19 1.90
C TRP A 120 -0.71 -0.77 3.09
N ASP A 121 -0.40 -2.04 2.88
CA ASP A 121 -0.43 -3.09 3.90
C ASP A 121 0.64 -2.84 4.98
N ASP A 122 1.85 -2.46 4.55
CA ASP A 122 2.93 -2.09 5.48
C ASP A 122 2.63 -0.81 6.27
N TRP A 123 1.62 -0.01 5.88
CA TRP A 123 1.22 1.21 6.59
C TRP A 123 0.37 0.92 7.83
N GLU A 124 0.63 -0.18 8.53
CA GLU A 124 0.03 -0.43 9.82
C GLU A 124 0.56 0.61 10.84
N THR A 125 -0.37 1.26 11.53
CA THR A 125 -0.06 2.22 12.59
C THR A 125 -0.32 1.55 13.93
N PHE A 126 0.72 1.30 14.71
CA PHE A 126 0.61 0.77 16.06
C PHE A 126 1.23 1.73 17.07
N SER A 127 0.56 1.90 18.20
CA SER A 127 1.07 2.72 19.30
C SER A 127 1.73 1.83 20.35
N ILE A 128 3.00 2.07 20.62
CA ILE A 128 3.75 1.42 21.70
C ILE A 128 3.73 2.36 22.91
N VAL A 129 3.18 1.88 24.02
CA VAL A 129 3.19 2.59 25.30
C VAL A 129 4.27 1.98 26.19
N PHE A 130 5.32 2.74 26.50
CA PHE A 130 6.28 2.38 27.54
C PHE A 130 5.79 2.97 28.86
N ILE A 131 5.51 2.12 29.84
CA ILE A 131 5.13 2.53 31.20
C ILE A 131 6.25 2.08 32.14
N ASP A 132 6.83 3.02 32.86
CA ASP A 132 7.78 2.80 33.96
C ASP A 132 7.26 3.54 35.20
N HIS A 133 7.80 3.22 36.38
CA HIS A 133 7.40 3.74 37.69
C HIS A 133 7.39 5.28 37.81
N SER A 134 7.98 6.00 36.85
CA SER A 134 8.03 7.48 36.88
C SER A 134 7.67 8.13 35.55
N ARG A 135 7.43 7.37 34.47
CA ARG A 135 7.26 7.92 33.11
C ARG A 135 6.39 7.05 32.24
N VAL A 136 5.62 7.71 31.38
CA VAL A 136 4.93 7.11 30.25
C VAL A 136 5.48 7.71 28.97
N ARG A 137 5.87 6.86 28.02
CA ARG A 137 6.24 7.29 26.66
C ARG A 137 5.31 6.64 25.66
N LEU A 138 4.66 7.46 24.84
CA LEU A 138 3.88 7.00 23.71
C LEU A 138 4.71 7.16 22.44
N VAL A 139 4.97 6.03 21.78
CA VAL A 139 5.63 6.01 20.47
C VAL A 139 4.62 5.47 19.47
N THR A 140 4.24 6.30 18.50
CA THR A 140 3.43 5.83 17.38
C THR A 140 4.39 5.35 16.30
N VAL A 141 4.23 4.11 15.86
CA VAL A 141 5.01 3.54 14.78
C VAL A 141 4.08 3.42 13.58
N THR A 142 4.47 4.07 12.48
CA THR A 142 3.76 4.01 11.20
C THR A 142 4.72 3.49 10.16
N ALA A 143 4.36 2.44 9.42
CA ALA A 143 5.22 1.85 8.40
C ALA A 143 6.63 1.48 8.91
N GLY A 144 6.71 1.00 10.16
CA GLY A 144 7.98 0.65 10.82
C GLY A 144 8.87 1.85 11.19
N LEU A 145 8.43 3.09 10.97
CA LEU A 145 9.14 4.30 11.37
C LEU A 145 8.56 4.84 12.68
N PRO A 146 9.39 5.02 13.73
CA PRO A 146 8.91 5.55 14.99
C PRO A 146 8.74 7.08 14.91
N GLU A 147 7.52 7.55 15.11
CA GLU A 147 7.24 8.95 15.46
C GLU A 147 7.03 9.05 16.97
N THR A 148 7.92 9.78 17.66
CA THR A 148 7.73 10.08 19.08
C THR A 148 6.82 11.29 19.21
N ARG A 149 5.56 11.10 19.61
CA ARG A 149 4.60 12.21 19.73
C ARG A 149 4.41 12.73 21.15
N HIS A 150 4.67 11.94 22.20
CA HIS A 150 4.48 12.41 23.58
C HIS A 150 5.37 11.70 24.62
N THR A 151 5.98 12.50 25.50
CA THR A 151 6.70 12.05 26.70
C THR A 151 6.01 12.67 27.91
N GLY A 152 5.47 11.85 28.82
CA GLY A 152 4.83 12.29 30.06
C GLY A 152 5.54 11.74 31.29
N ARG A 153 5.62 12.53 32.37
CA ARG A 153 6.10 12.07 33.67
C ARG A 153 4.89 11.64 34.50
N VAL A 154 4.95 10.46 35.12
CA VAL A 154 3.90 10.01 36.04
C VAL A 154 4.34 10.40 37.43
N GLU A 155 3.65 11.37 38.03
CA GLU A 155 3.74 11.61 39.46
C GLU A 155 2.76 10.65 40.15
N HIS A 156 3.28 9.75 40.99
CA HIS A 156 2.45 8.88 41.79
C HIS A 156 1.69 9.74 42.82
N GLN A 157 0.46 10.13 42.48
CA GLN A 157 -0.55 10.43 43.50
C GLN A 157 -1.51 9.25 43.55
N GLU A 158 -1.54 8.59 44.71
CA GLU A 158 -2.62 7.68 45.03
C GLU A 158 -3.96 8.45 44.98
N SER A 159 -4.88 7.86 44.22
CA SER A 159 -6.31 8.08 44.17
C SER A 159 -6.88 9.20 43.27
N SER A 160 -7.85 8.74 42.46
CA SER A 160 -9.02 9.46 41.94
C SER A 160 -8.85 10.36 40.70
N GLU A 161 -9.78 10.19 39.75
CA GLU A 161 -10.05 10.98 38.53
C GLU A 161 -9.07 10.94 37.33
N GLU A 162 -7.75 10.87 37.51
CA GLU A 162 -6.82 10.98 36.36
C GLU A 162 -6.80 9.77 35.41
N GLY A 163 -7.01 8.56 35.92
CA GLY A 163 -7.15 7.36 35.08
C GLY A 163 -8.39 7.39 34.17
N ARG A 164 -9.37 8.23 34.49
CA ARG A 164 -10.62 8.40 33.73
C ARG A 164 -10.40 9.31 32.52
N LEU A 165 -9.58 10.35 32.67
CA LEU A 165 -9.21 11.27 31.59
C LEU A 165 -8.36 10.61 30.50
N VAL A 166 -7.47 9.67 30.85
CA VAL A 166 -6.68 8.91 29.87
C VAL A 166 -7.55 7.93 29.07
N ALA A 167 -8.51 7.27 29.74
CA ALA A 167 -9.50 6.43 29.05
C ALA A 167 -10.46 7.24 28.17
N GLU A 168 -10.77 8.48 28.54
CA GLU A 168 -11.64 9.40 27.80
C GLU A 168 -10.92 10.04 26.59
N ALA A 169 -9.61 10.34 26.71
CA ALA A 169 -8.75 10.76 25.62
C ALA A 169 -8.51 9.65 24.58
N LEU A 170 -8.48 8.38 25.00
CA LEU A 170 -8.42 7.22 24.10
C LEU A 170 -9.78 6.92 23.43
N ARG A 171 -10.90 7.38 23.99
CA ARG A 171 -12.25 7.26 23.39
C ARG A 171 -12.61 8.37 22.42
N THR A 172 -11.95 9.53 22.50
CA THR A 172 -12.21 10.72 21.68
C THR A 172 -11.32 10.83 20.44
N GLN A 173 -10.42 9.87 20.19
CA GLN A 173 -9.78 9.77 18.88
C GLN A 173 -10.83 9.42 17.81
N PRO A 174 -10.80 10.07 16.62
CA PRO A 174 -11.71 9.75 15.55
C PRO A 174 -11.47 8.28 15.17
N ARG A 175 -12.48 7.44 15.38
CA ARG A 175 -12.55 6.14 14.73
C ARG A 175 -12.56 6.42 13.24
N GLY A 176 -11.43 6.20 12.57
CA GLY A 176 -11.38 6.13 11.12
C GLY A 176 -12.48 5.18 10.67
N GLY A 177 -13.44 5.70 9.91
CA GLY A 177 -14.68 5.03 9.59
C GLY A 177 -14.45 3.73 8.83
N GLY A 178 -14.54 2.61 9.55
CA GLY A 178 -15.01 1.36 8.99
C GLY A 178 -16.53 1.40 8.98
N ALA A 179 -17.13 1.25 7.79
CA ALA A 179 -18.57 1.11 7.64
C ALA A 179 -19.10 -0.02 8.55
N PRO A 180 -20.21 0.17 9.29
CA PRO A 180 -20.76 -0.89 10.12
C PRO A 180 -21.45 -1.93 9.21
N LEU A 181 -21.00 -3.17 9.30
CA LEU A 181 -21.82 -4.33 8.91
C LEU A 181 -23.00 -4.38 9.88
N GLY A 182 -24.22 -4.24 9.35
CA GLY A 182 -25.45 -4.35 10.12
C GLY A 182 -25.63 -5.77 10.66
N GLU A 183 -25.65 -5.92 11.98
CA GLU A 183 -26.22 -7.08 12.64
C GLU A 183 -27.69 -6.80 12.97
N GLU A 184 -28.61 -7.47 12.27
CA GLU A 184 -29.99 -7.62 12.71
C GLU A 184 -30.05 -8.64 13.85
N GLY A 185 -30.42 -8.15 15.04
CA GLY A 185 -30.72 -8.97 16.20
C GLY A 185 -32.22 -9.29 16.34
N GLY A 186 -32.57 -10.54 16.07
CA GLY A 186 -33.29 -11.40 17.03
C GLY A 186 -34.83 -11.38 17.11
N ARG A 187 -35.45 -12.55 16.91
CA ARG A 187 -36.16 -13.39 17.93
C ARG A 187 -36.97 -14.51 17.24
N GLY A 188 -36.79 -15.77 17.71
CA GLY A 188 -37.48 -16.99 17.20
C GLY A 188 -38.98 -17.08 17.55
N PRO A 189 -39.70 -18.21 17.26
CA PRO A 189 -39.39 -19.52 17.86
C PRO A 189 -39.68 -20.81 17.03
N ARG A 190 -39.03 -21.91 17.47
CA ARG A 190 -39.39 -23.36 17.45
C ARG A 190 -40.41 -23.90 16.42
N ALA A 191 -40.04 -24.96 15.67
CA ALA A 191 -40.40 -26.37 16.00
C ALA A 191 -40.26 -27.39 14.82
N HIS A 192 -39.85 -28.61 15.19
CA HIS A 192 -40.14 -29.96 14.64
C HIS A 192 -39.67 -30.45 13.25
N HIS A 193 -38.96 -31.61 13.32
CA HIS A 193 -38.88 -32.77 12.40
C HIS A 193 -38.53 -32.51 10.91
N ARG A 194 -37.57 -33.20 10.29
CA ARG A 194 -37.50 -34.67 10.15
C ARG A 194 -36.14 -35.06 9.52
N ARG A 195 -35.66 -36.25 9.87
CA ARG A 195 -34.42 -36.90 9.37
C ARG A 195 -34.59 -37.45 7.94
N GLU A 196 -33.45 -37.40 7.22
CA GLU A 196 -32.89 -38.38 6.25
C GLU A 196 -33.50 -38.57 4.84
N PRO A 197 -32.75 -39.15 3.86
CA PRO A 197 -31.29 -39.26 3.69
C PRO A 197 -30.78 -39.03 2.25
N LEU A 198 -29.45 -39.19 2.10
CA LEU A 198 -28.63 -39.31 0.90
C LEU A 198 -29.18 -40.22 -0.23
N GLY A 199 -28.87 -39.84 -1.48
CA GLY A 199 -28.81 -40.72 -2.66
C GLY A 199 -28.00 -40.00 -3.75
N GLU A 200 -26.71 -40.30 -3.90
CA GLU A 200 -26.13 -41.21 -4.91
C GLU A 200 -26.23 -40.75 -6.39
N ALA A 201 -25.05 -40.44 -6.91
CA ALA A 201 -24.51 -40.56 -8.27
C ALA A 201 -25.42 -40.97 -9.44
N ARG A 202 -25.25 -40.28 -10.59
CA ARG A 202 -24.63 -40.81 -11.84
C ARG A 202 -24.78 -39.84 -13.03
N HIS A 203 -23.66 -39.47 -13.64
CA HIS A 203 -23.49 -39.43 -15.10
C HIS A 203 -22.88 -40.79 -15.53
N PRO A 204 -22.79 -41.18 -16.83
CA PRO A 204 -23.06 -40.44 -18.07
C PRO A 204 -23.90 -41.22 -19.12
N ARG A 205 -24.35 -40.52 -20.16
CA ARG A 205 -24.07 -40.79 -21.59
C ARG A 205 -24.59 -39.64 -22.44
#